data_AF-A0A9Q5X1E4-F1
#
_entry.id   AF-A0A9Q5X1E4-F1
#
_cell.length_a   1.000
_cell.length_b   1.000
_cell.length_c   1.000
_cell.angle_alpha   90.00
_cell.angle_beta   90.00
_cell.angle_gamma   90.00
#
_symmetry.space_group_name_H-M   'P 1'
#
loop_
_entity.id
_entity.type
_entity.pdbx_description
1 polymer ?
#
loop_
_entity_poly.entity_id
_entity_poly.type
_entity_poly.pdbx_seq_one_letter_code
_entity_poly.pdbx_strand_id
1 'polypeptide(L)' 'MALEMKTNCQICDQSLEPNSEAYICVYECTFCAPCTEERHNVCPNCGGELVRRPKKKQ' A
#
# COMPACT_ATOMS: atom_id res chain seq x y z
N MET A 1 2.84 6.40 -22.96
CA MET A 1 3.09 5.22 -22.09
C MET A 1 2.65 5.64 -20.71
N ALA A 2 1.43 5.31 -20.31
CA ALA A 2 0.88 5.78 -19.05
C ALA A 2 1.57 5.00 -17.91
N LEU A 3 2.29 5.70 -17.04
CA LEU A 3 2.68 5.14 -15.74
C LEU A 3 1.40 4.92 -14.95
N GLU A 4 0.89 3.69 -14.98
CA GLU A 4 -0.26 3.27 -14.20
C GLU A 4 0.14 3.33 -12.73
N MET A 5 -0.33 4.36 -12.02
CA MET A 5 -0.21 4.41 -10.57
C MET A 5 -0.90 3.18 -10.01
N LYS A 6 -0.11 2.21 -9.53
CA LYS A 6 -0.62 0.99 -8.95
C LYS A 6 -1.42 1.33 -7.70
N THR A 7 -2.74 1.30 -7.84
CA THR A 7 -3.71 1.47 -6.75
C THR A 7 -4.17 0.11 -6.24
N ASN A 8 -3.41 -0.96 -6.42
CA ASN A 8 -3.73 -2.29 -5.95
C ASN A 8 -2.78 -2.75 -4.85
N CYS A 9 -3.29 -3.56 -3.93
CA CYS A 9 -2.47 -4.24 -2.94
C CYS A 9 -1.54 -5.23 -3.65
N GLN A 10 -0.23 -5.21 -3.41
CA GLN A 10 0.69 -6.15 -4.06
C GLN A 10 0.62 -7.60 -3.53
N ILE A 11 -0.22 -7.88 -2.52
CA ILE A 11 -0.42 -9.24 -1.97
C ILE A 11 -1.71 -9.86 -2.52
N CYS A 12 -2.82 -9.15 -2.41
CA CYS A 12 -4.15 -9.66 -2.76
C CYS A 12 -4.73 -9.04 -4.04
N ASP A 13 -3.99 -8.14 -4.70
CA ASP A 13 -4.42 -7.40 -5.89
C ASP A 13 -5.75 -6.62 -5.73
N GLN A 14 -6.19 -6.41 -4.49
CA GLN A 14 -7.40 -5.62 -4.22
C GLN A 14 -7.19 -4.15 -4.62
N SER A 15 -8.17 -3.58 -5.31
CA SER A 15 -8.25 -2.15 -5.60
C SER A 15 -8.35 -1.34 -4.31
N LEU A 16 -7.37 -0.45 -4.11
CA LEU A 16 -7.26 0.51 -3.02
C LEU A 16 -7.66 1.88 -3.52
N GLU A 17 -8.83 2.34 -3.08
CA GLU A 17 -9.29 3.68 -3.38
C GLU A 17 -8.33 4.73 -2.78
N PRO A 18 -8.17 5.90 -3.43
CA PRO A 18 -7.26 6.95 -2.96
C PRO A 18 -7.59 7.47 -1.56
N ASN A 19 -8.83 7.27 -1.09
CA ASN A 19 -9.29 7.68 0.24
C ASN A 19 -9.39 6.54 1.26
N SER A 20 -9.15 5.30 0.84
CA SER A 20 -9.20 4.13 1.72
C SER A 20 -7.93 3.99 2.55
N GLU A 21 -8.02 3.25 3.65
CA GLU A 21 -6.88 2.95 4.49
C GLU A 21 -5.95 1.95 3.79
N ALA A 22 -4.88 2.51 3.21
CA ALA A 22 -3.79 1.78 2.59
C ALA A 22 -2.48 2.11 3.31
N TYR A 23 -1.51 1.23 3.18
CA TYR A 23 -0.17 1.38 3.71
C TYR A 23 0.84 1.36 2.58
N ILE A 24 1.91 2.12 2.72
CA ILE A 24 2.95 2.27 1.72
C ILE A 24 4.32 2.15 2.36
N CYS A 25 5.28 1.52 1.67
CA CYS A 25 6.69 1.51 2.09
C CYS A 25 7.48 2.62 1.38
N VAL A 26 8.74 2.80 1.78
CA VAL A 26 9.67 3.77 1.16
C VAL A 26 9.97 3.51 -0.33
N TYR A 27 9.75 2.28 -0.79
CA TYR A 27 9.88 1.87 -2.20
C TYR A 27 8.54 1.90 -2.94
N GLU A 28 7.54 2.58 -2.38
CA GLU A 28 6.22 2.78 -2.99
C GLU A 28 5.40 1.49 -3.19
N CYS A 29 5.75 0.39 -2.50
CA CYS A 29 4.87 -0.79 -2.43
C CYS A 29 3.64 -0.46 -1.60
N THR A 30 2.45 -0.69 -2.15
CA THR A 30 1.17 -0.38 -1.50
C THR A 30 0.46 -1.67 -1.08
N PHE A 31 -0.10 -1.65 0.14
CA PHE A 31 -0.83 -2.77 0.74
C PHE A 31 -2.10 -2.29 1.43
N CYS A 32 -3.11 -3.16 1.51
CA CYS A 32 -4.32 -2.88 2.27
C CYS A 32 -4.11 -3.08 3.77
N ALA A 33 -4.99 -2.51 4.58
CA ALA A 33 -4.97 -2.69 6.04
C ALA A 33 -4.89 -4.16 6.49
N PRO A 34 -5.75 -5.09 6.02
CA PRO A 34 -5.69 -6.48 6.50
C PRO A 34 -4.37 -7.19 6.15
N CYS A 35 -3.85 -6.94 4.94
CA CYS A 35 -2.54 -7.49 4.54
C CYS A 35 -1.39 -6.91 5.37
N THR A 36 -1.49 -5.65 5.78
CA THR A 36 -0.48 -4.99 6.61
C THR A 36 -0.54 -5.52 8.05
N GLU A 37 -1.74 -5.72 8.59
CA GLU A 37 -1.97 -6.30 9.92
C GLU A 37 -1.44 -7.73 10.01
N GLU A 38 -1.74 -8.58 9.03
CA GLU A 38 -1.22 -9.96 8.97
C GLU A 38 0.31 -10.01 8.89
N ARG A 39 0.92 -8.98 8.30
CA ARG A 39 2.38 -8.84 8.13
C ARG A 39 3.03 -8.00 9.23
N HIS A 40 2.29 -7.62 10.28
CA HIS A 40 2.80 -6.81 11.39
C HIS A 40 3.47 -5.49 10.95
N ASN A 41 2.90 -4.81 9.94
CA ASN A 41 3.46 -3.59 9.35
C ASN A 41 4.85 -3.77 8.71
N VAL A 42 5.18 -4.98 8.25
CA VAL A 42 6.43 -5.26 7.52
C VAL A 42 6.14 -5.53 6.06
N CYS A 43 6.82 -4.82 5.16
CA CYS A 43 6.71 -5.01 3.73
C CYS A 43 7.38 -6.32 3.33
N PRO A 44 6.66 -7.28 2.69
CA PRO A 44 7.27 -8.55 2.27
C PRO A 44 8.22 -8.42 1.08
N ASN A 45 8.05 -7.37 0.25
CA ASN A 45 8.88 -7.14 -0.93
C ASN A 45 10.17 -6.38 -0.59
N CYS A 46 10.15 -5.52 0.43
CA CYS A 46 11.26 -4.64 0.76
C CYS A 46 11.89 -4.92 2.13
N GLY A 47 11.20 -5.64 3.01
CA GLY A 47 11.61 -5.83 4.42
C GLY A 47 11.53 -4.57 5.29
N GLY A 48 11.05 -3.44 4.74
CA GLY A 48 10.91 -2.17 5.46
C GLY A 48 9.56 -2.04 6.20
N GLU A 49 9.43 -0.98 6.99
CA GLU A 49 8.19 -0.65 7.69
C GLU A 49 7.10 -0.15 6.71
N LEU A 50 5.87 -0.58 6.93
CA LEU A 50 4.67 -0.12 6.24
C LEU A 50 4.01 0.98 7.07
N VAL A 51 3.97 2.18 6.50
CA VAL A 51 3.32 3.33 7.13
C VAL A 51 2.02 3.66 6.42
N ARG A 52 1.07 4.29 7.12
CA ARG A 52 -0.21 4.68 6.51
C ARG A 52 0.03 5.62 5.33
N ARG A 53 -0.54 5.27 4.17
CA ARG A 53 -0.48 6.08 2.95
C ARG A 53 -1.14 7.43 3.24
N PRO A 54 -0.44 8.56 3.00
CA PRO A 54 -1.03 9.87 3.17
C PRO A 54 -2.19 10.05 2.18
N LYS A 55 -3.36 10.45 2.69
CA LYS A 55 -4.52 10.80 1.88
C LYS A 55 -4.28 12.18 1.27
N LYS A 56 -4.48 12.33 -0.04
CA LYS A 56 -4.46 13.66 -0.67
C LYS A 56 -5.58 14.49 -0.03
N LYS A 57 -5.25 15.65 0.56
CA LYS A 57 -6.28 16.67 0.79
C LYS A 57 -6.84 17.05 -0.58
N GLN A 58 -8.15 16.95 -0.74
CA GLN A 58 -8.87 17.50 -1.89
C GLN A 58 -8.55 18.98 -2.07
#